data_AF-A0A7H4MWQ9-F1
#
_entry.id   AF-A0A7H4MWQ9-F1
#
_cell.length_a   1.000
_cell.length_b   1.000
_cell.length_c   1.000
_cell.angle_alpha   90.00
_cell.angle_beta   90.00
_cell.angle_gamma   90.00
#
_symmetry.space_group_name_H-M   'P 1'
#
loop_
_entity.id
_entity.type
_entity.pdbx_description
1 polymer ?
#
loop_
_entity_poly.entity_id
_entity_poly.type
_entity_poly.pdbx_seq_one_letter_code
_entity_poly.pdbx_strand_id
1 'polypeptide(L)'
;MPGKRWCKFIFRLRRGALGKPTRVLVAFAKTRLLQPGESETLTLSFRWNALLRWMIAGLPDIQHCYVMEPGLYRLLLGNSVRDLQPLPVDGEAGYSQKALRVLSCHQQVLARRCLSYV
;
A
#
# COMPACT_ATOMS: atom_id res chain seq x y z
N MET A 1 -18.93 -5.62 -29.33
CA MET A 1 -18.49 -4.21 -29.42
C MET A 1 -17.12 -4.06 -28.77
N PRO A 2 -16.27 -3.11 -29.24
CA PRO A 2 -14.98 -2.82 -28.63
C PRO A 2 -15.14 -2.27 -27.20
N GLY A 3 -14.15 -2.48 -26.33
CA GLY A 3 -14.24 -2.08 -24.91
C GLY A 3 -12.91 -1.71 -24.27
N LYS A 4 -12.96 -1.01 -23.13
CA LYS A 4 -11.81 -0.72 -22.26
C LYS A 4 -12.06 -1.28 -20.87
N ARG A 5 -11.02 -1.80 -20.21
CA ARG A 5 -11.08 -2.30 -18.84
C ARG A 5 -10.08 -1.56 -17.95
N TRP A 6 -10.32 -1.61 -16.64
CA TRP A 6 -9.43 -1.04 -15.63
C TRP A 6 -8.85 -2.18 -14.81
N CYS A 7 -7.54 -2.19 -14.62
CA CYS A 7 -6.86 -3.07 -13.68
C CYS A 7 -6.35 -2.23 -12.50
N LYS A 8 -6.66 -2.65 -11.28
CA LYS A 8 -6.27 -1.97 -10.04
C LYS A 8 -5.45 -2.92 -9.19
N PHE A 9 -4.35 -2.38 -8.67
CA PHE A 9 -3.45 -3.09 -7.79
C PHE A 9 -3.57 -2.52 -6.38
N ILE A 10 -4.07 -3.37 -5.49
CA ILE A 10 -4.45 -3.01 -4.15
C ILE A 10 -3.63 -3.82 -3.17
N PHE A 11 -3.16 -3.12 -2.16
CA PHE A 11 -2.36 -3.66 -1.10
C PHE A 11 -3.21 -3.88 0.16
N ARG A 12 -3.04 -5.00 0.88
CA ARG A 12 -3.71 -5.28 2.16
C ARG A 12 -2.70 -5.74 3.21
N LEU A 13 -2.64 -5.00 4.32
CA LEU A 13 -1.87 -5.40 5.49
C LEU A 13 -2.74 -6.22 6.46
N ARG A 14 -2.20 -7.27 7.05
CA ARG A 14 -2.85 -7.95 8.18
C ARG A 14 -2.96 -6.96 9.35
N ARG A 15 -4.17 -6.74 9.86
CA ARG A 15 -4.53 -5.70 10.85
C ARG A 15 -3.46 -5.62 11.97
N GLY A 16 -2.87 -4.44 12.16
CA GLY A 16 -2.11 -4.08 13.37
C GLY A 16 -2.95 -3.16 14.26
N ALA A 17 -2.62 -3.08 15.55
CA ALA A 17 -3.43 -2.57 16.66
C ALA A 17 -4.07 -1.16 16.53
N LEU A 18 -3.71 -0.36 15.53
CA LEU A 18 -4.25 0.98 15.32
C LEU A 18 -4.87 1.12 13.93
N GLY A 19 -6.20 1.04 13.85
CA GLY A 19 -7.06 1.78 12.91
C GLY A 19 -6.73 1.78 11.40
N LYS A 20 -5.95 0.84 10.88
CA LYS A 20 -5.48 0.90 9.48
C LYS A 20 -6.62 0.67 8.48
N PRO A 21 -6.61 1.38 7.34
CA PRO A 21 -7.43 0.98 6.20
C PRO A 21 -7.07 -0.44 5.81
N THR A 22 -8.08 -1.28 5.61
CA THR A 22 -7.90 -2.71 5.32
C THR A 22 -7.25 -2.93 3.95
N ARG A 23 -7.28 -1.90 3.07
CA ARG A 23 -6.79 -1.93 1.69
C ARG A 23 -6.27 -0.54 1.28
N VAL A 24 -5.17 -0.46 0.54
CA VAL A 24 -4.57 0.77 -0.02
C VAL A 24 -4.35 0.56 -1.52
N LEU A 25 -4.84 1.46 -2.37
CA LEU A 25 -4.54 1.41 -3.81
C LEU A 25 -3.12 1.91 -4.03
N VAL A 26 -2.31 1.12 -4.73
CA VAL A 26 -0.88 1.45 -4.95
C VAL A 26 -0.52 1.61 -6.43
N ALA A 27 -1.28 1.01 -7.35
CA ALA A 27 -1.15 1.24 -8.78
C ALA A 27 -2.47 0.95 -9.51
N PHE A 28 -2.66 1.55 -10.68
CA PHE A 28 -3.76 1.21 -11.59
C PHE A 28 -3.35 1.46 -13.04
N ALA A 29 -3.96 0.73 -13.95
CA ALA A 29 -3.78 0.90 -15.38
C ALA A 29 -5.11 0.69 -16.10
N LYS A 30 -5.22 1.26 -17.29
CA LYS A 30 -6.38 1.10 -18.17
C LYS A 30 -5.90 0.45 -19.45
N THR A 31 -6.69 -0.46 -19.99
CA THR A 31 -6.40 -1.02 -21.30
C THR A 31 -6.58 0.05 -22.38
N ARG A 32 -5.94 -0.17 -23.53
CA ARG A 32 -6.35 0.43 -24.79
C ARG A 32 -7.76 -0.02 -25.18
N LEU A 33 -8.26 0.52 -26.27
CA LEU A 33 -9.51 0.01 -26.86
C LEU A 33 -9.23 -1.37 -27.45
N LEU A 34 -9.89 -2.39 -26.92
CA LEU A 34 -9.76 -3.77 -27.35
C LEU A 34 -10.94 -4.17 -28.21
N GLN A 35 -10.66 -4.80 -29.35
CA GLN A 35 -11.65 -5.48 -30.16
C GLN A 35 -12.09 -6.80 -29.50
N PRO A 36 -13.24 -7.38 -29.89
CA PRO A 36 -13.61 -8.73 -29.43
C PRO A 36 -12.51 -9.74 -29.74
N GLY A 37 -12.09 -10.51 -28.72
CA GLY A 37 -11.00 -11.49 -28.84
C GLY A 37 -9.59 -10.92 -28.64
N GLU A 38 -9.45 -9.60 -28.49
CA GLU A 38 -8.15 -8.96 -28.31
C GLU A 38 -7.72 -8.90 -26.84
N SER A 39 -6.42 -8.99 -26.60
CA SER A 39 -5.81 -8.91 -25.27
C SER A 39 -4.68 -7.89 -25.22
N GLU A 40 -4.41 -7.38 -24.02
CA GLU A 40 -3.28 -6.50 -23.73
C GLU A 40 -2.66 -6.88 -22.39
N THR A 41 -1.33 -6.90 -22.36
CA THR A 41 -0.55 -7.12 -21.14
C THR A 41 -0.23 -5.77 -20.51
N LEU A 42 -0.61 -5.57 -19.25
CA LEU A 42 -0.34 -4.35 -18.50
C LEU A 42 0.77 -4.60 -17.47
N THR A 43 1.77 -3.72 -17.46
CA THR A 43 2.80 -3.70 -16.41
C THR A 43 2.47 -2.62 -15.40
N LEU A 44 2.32 -3.01 -14.13
CA LEU A 44 2.03 -2.11 -13.02
C LEU A 44 3.26 -2.01 -12.12
N SER A 45 3.66 -0.78 -11.78
CA SER A 45 4.76 -0.52 -10.86
C SER A 45 4.33 0.49 -9.80
N PHE A 46 4.89 0.35 -8.60
CA PHE A 46 4.68 1.29 -7.50
C PHE A 46 5.94 1.32 -6.64
N ARG A 47 6.17 2.44 -5.96
CA ARG A 47 7.27 2.57 -5.00
C ARG A 47 6.83 2.03 -3.64
N TRP A 48 7.76 1.42 -2.91
CA TRP A 48 7.52 0.97 -1.52
C TRP A 48 7.00 2.08 -0.60
N ASN A 49 7.30 3.34 -0.92
CA ASN A 49 6.82 4.52 -0.19
C ASN A 49 5.30 4.58 -0.09
N ALA A 50 4.56 4.00 -1.04
CA ALA A 50 3.10 3.93 -1.01
C ALA A 50 2.56 3.05 0.13
N LEU A 51 3.42 2.25 0.76
CA LEU A 51 3.07 1.35 1.88
C LEU A 51 3.51 1.87 3.24
N LEU A 52 4.19 3.03 3.27
CA LEU A 52 4.75 3.57 4.50
C LEU A 52 3.67 4.19 5.37
N ARG A 53 3.87 4.06 6.67
CA ARG A 53 3.07 4.72 7.69
C ARG A 53 3.90 5.82 8.34
N TRP A 54 3.28 6.98 8.54
CA TRP A 54 3.84 8.00 9.40
C TRP A 54 3.67 7.61 10.88
N MET A 55 4.79 7.54 11.62
CA MET A 55 4.80 7.14 13.02
C MET A 55 4.70 8.36 13.93
N ILE A 56 3.55 8.51 14.59
CA ILE A 56 3.26 9.64 15.50
C ILE A 56 3.51 9.25 16.96
N ALA A 57 3.36 7.96 17.30
CA ALA A 57 3.55 7.42 18.64
C ALA A 57 4.34 6.10 18.57
N GLY A 58 5.24 5.87 19.52
CA GLY A 58 6.14 4.72 19.53
C GLY A 58 7.40 4.95 20.35
N LEU A 59 8.47 4.22 20.00
CA LEU A 59 9.79 4.44 20.56
C LEU A 59 10.30 5.83 20.18
N PRO A 60 11.07 6.51 21.06
CA PRO A 60 11.51 7.90 20.84
C PRO A 60 12.34 8.10 19.56
N ASP A 61 13.07 7.06 19.13
CA ASP A 61 13.98 7.05 17.98
C ASP A 61 13.28 6.89 16.63
N ILE A 62 12.00 6.51 16.63
CA ILE A 62 11.18 6.34 15.41
C ILE A 62 9.97 7.27 15.37
N GLN A 63 9.88 8.21 16.32
CA GLN A 63 8.87 9.25 16.32
C GLN A 63 9.12 10.21 15.14
N HIS A 64 8.08 10.57 14.40
CA HIS A 64 8.15 11.42 13.20
C HIS A 64 8.88 10.80 12.00
N CYS A 65 8.84 9.46 11.89
CA CYS A 65 9.41 8.74 10.76
C CYS A 65 8.35 8.07 9.87
N TYR A 66 8.66 7.93 8.58
CA TYR A 66 7.94 7.02 7.69
C TYR A 66 8.50 5.61 7.83
N VAL A 67 7.65 4.67 8.25
CA VAL A 67 8.04 3.29 8.56
C VAL A 67 7.20 2.26 7.80
N MET A 68 7.82 1.12 7.49
CA MET A 68 7.16 -0.11 7.06
C MET A 68 7.28 -1.13 8.20
N GLU A 69 6.15 -1.51 8.79
CA GLU A 69 6.12 -2.43 9.91
C GLU A 69 6.43 -3.86 9.49
N PRO A 70 6.94 -4.70 10.41
CA PRO A 70 7.01 -6.12 10.16
C PRO A 70 5.60 -6.70 9.95
N GLY A 71 5.48 -7.68 9.06
CA GLY A 71 4.22 -8.37 8.80
C GLY A 71 4.13 -8.95 7.39
N LEU A 72 3.00 -9.61 7.14
CA LEU A 72 2.66 -10.14 5.83
C LEU A 72 1.89 -9.09 5.02
N TYR A 73 2.49 -8.73 3.89
CA TYR A 73 2.03 -7.72 2.98
C TYR A 73 1.34 -8.34 1.76
N ARG A 74 0.00 -8.45 1.77
CA ARG A 74 -0.75 -9.15 0.70
C ARG A 74 -1.05 -8.23 -0.48
N LEU A 75 -0.67 -8.68 -1.67
CA LEU A 75 -0.99 -8.01 -2.93
C LEU A 75 -2.32 -8.55 -3.47
N LEU A 76 -3.14 -7.66 -4.00
CA LEU A 76 -4.44 -7.97 -4.57
C LEU A 76 -4.57 -7.29 -5.93
N LEU A 77 -5.10 -8.02 -6.91
CA LEU A 77 -5.33 -7.50 -8.26
C LEU A 77 -6.79 -7.70 -8.65
N GLY A 78 -7.37 -6.72 -9.32
CA GLY A 78 -8.70 -6.86 -9.91
C GLY A 78 -9.23 -5.54 -10.47
N ASN A 79 -10.46 -5.57 -10.96
CA ASN A 79 -11.02 -4.41 -11.69
C ASN A 79 -11.79 -3.45 -10.76
N SER A 80 -12.11 -3.90 -9.55
CA SER A 80 -12.85 -3.15 -8.54
C SER A 80 -12.30 -3.46 -7.15
N VAL A 81 -12.42 -2.54 -6.20
CA VAL A 81 -12.03 -2.79 -4.80
C VAL A 81 -12.82 -3.96 -4.19
N ARG A 82 -14.01 -4.26 -4.74
CA ARG A 82 -14.89 -5.36 -4.28
C ARG A 82 -14.52 -6.70 -4.90
N ASP A 83 -13.92 -6.70 -6.09
CA ASP A 83 -13.57 -7.89 -6.86
C ASP A 83 -12.05 -7.92 -7.05
N LEU A 84 -11.39 -8.54 -6.09
CA LEU A 84 -9.93 -8.60 -5.97
C LEU A 84 -9.49 -10.01 -5.69
N GLN A 85 -8.50 -10.48 -6.44
CA GLN A 85 -7.85 -11.76 -6.27
C GLN A 85 -6.48 -11.58 -5.60
N PRO A 86 -6.07 -12.48 -4.68
CA PRO A 86 -4.72 -12.50 -4.16
C PRO A 86 -3.69 -12.69 -5.27
N LEU A 87 -2.60 -11.92 -5.21
CA LEU A 87 -1.44 -12.12 -6.06
C LEU A 87 -0.29 -12.68 -5.21
N PRO A 88 0.10 -13.96 -5.41
CA PRO A 88 1.26 -14.54 -4.74
C PRO A 88 2.56 -13.81 -5.10
N VAL A 89 3.51 -13.77 -4.18
CA VAL A 89 4.85 -13.24 -4.37
C VAL A 89 5.83 -14.36 -4.05
N ASP A 90 6.67 -14.76 -5.00
CA ASP A 90 7.67 -15.81 -4.80
C ASP A 90 7.08 -17.13 -4.24
N GLY A 91 5.86 -17.47 -4.66
CA GLY A 91 5.13 -18.66 -4.17
C GLY A 91 4.40 -18.46 -2.83
N GLU A 92 4.61 -17.33 -2.16
CA GLU A 92 3.98 -17.01 -0.88
C GLU A 92 2.70 -16.18 -1.04
N ALA A 93 1.87 -16.15 0.00
CA ALA A 93 0.60 -15.40 0.02
C ALA A 93 0.75 -13.86 -0.05
N GLY A 94 1.99 -13.35 -0.09
CA GLY A 94 2.34 -11.94 -0.17
C GLY A 94 3.80 -11.71 0.20
N TYR A 95 4.20 -10.44 0.26
CA TYR A 95 5.55 -10.05 0.65
C TYR A 95 5.73 -10.11 2.18
N SER A 96 6.77 -10.78 2.67
CA SER A 96 7.04 -10.87 4.10
C SER A 96 8.07 -9.82 4.53
N GLN A 97 7.63 -8.83 5.31
CA GLN A 97 8.51 -7.84 5.93
C GLN A 97 8.92 -8.37 7.31
N LYS A 98 10.17 -8.81 7.47
CA LYS A 98 10.63 -9.47 8.70
C LYS A 98 10.86 -8.50 9.88
N ALA A 99 11.31 -7.28 9.59
CA ALA A 99 11.69 -6.30 10.59
C ALA A 99 11.08 -4.92 10.29
N LEU A 100 11.04 -4.03 11.27
CA LEU A 100 10.68 -2.63 11.03
C LEU A 100 11.69 -2.00 10.06
N ARG A 101 11.19 -1.33 9.03
CA ARG A 101 12.01 -0.53 8.10
C ARG A 101 11.68 0.95 8.29
N VAL A 102 12.68 1.74 8.66
CA VAL A 102 12.57 3.20 8.70
C VAL A 102 13.06 3.73 7.35
N LEU A 103 12.22 4.45 6.62
CA LEU A 103 12.63 5.05 5.35
C LEU A 103 13.25 6.44 5.57
N SER A 104 12.59 7.28 6.36
CA SER A 104 13.03 8.65 6.61
C SER A 104 12.42 9.17 7.90
N CYS A 105 13.17 10.01 8.61
CA CYS A 105 12.75 10.68 9.83
C CYS A 105 12.81 12.19 9.61
N HIS A 106 11.82 12.89 10.15
CA HIS A 106 11.63 14.31 9.90
C HIS A 106 11.35 15.03 11.21
N GLN A 107 11.60 16.33 11.25
CA GLN A 107 11.17 17.15 12.37
C GLN A 107 9.66 17.45 12.25
N GLN A 108 9.00 17.69 13.38
CA GLN A 108 7.59 18.09 13.40
C GLN A 108 7.42 19.51 12.85
N VAL A 109 6.76 19.66 11.70
CA VAL A 109 6.60 20.97 11.05
C VAL A 109 5.18 21.55 11.19
N LEU A 110 4.15 20.70 11.31
CA LEU A 110 2.74 21.14 11.18
C LEU A 110 1.83 20.80 12.37
N ALA A 111 2.28 20.01 13.35
CA ALA A 111 1.47 19.79 14.55
C ALA A 111 1.62 21.01 15.47
N ARG A 112 0.49 21.67 15.76
CA ARG A 112 0.42 22.70 16.80
C ARG A 112 1.09 22.10 18.04
N ARG A 113 2.07 22.81 18.57
CA ARG A 113 2.61 22.54 19.90
C ARG A 113 1.41 22.66 20.85
N CYS A 114 0.78 21.55 21.21
CA CYS A 114 -0.01 21.54 22.43
C CYS A 114 1.03 21.72 23.53
N LEU A 115 1.23 22.98 23.92
CA LEU A 115 1.76 23.31 25.22
C LEU A 115 0.80 22.65 26.21
N SER A 116 1.13 21.45 26.66
CA SER A 116 0.59 20.95 27.91
C SER A 116 1.23 21.83 28.99
N TYR A 117 0.44 22.80 29.46
CA TYR A 117 0.63 23.42 30.76
C TYR A 117 0.31 22.37 31.83
N VAL A 118 1.19 22.31 32.83
CA VAL A 118 1.15 21.56 34.10
C VAL A 118 1.51 20.08 34.03
#